data_AF-A0A957X8L7-F1
#
_entry.id   AF-A0A957X8L7-F1
#
_cell.length_a   1.000
_cell.length_b   1.000
_cell.length_c   1.000
_cell.angle_alpha   90.00
_cell.angle_beta   90.00
_cell.angle_gamma   90.00
#
_symmetry.space_group_name_H-M   'P 1'
#
loop_
_entity.id
_entity.type
_entity.pdbx_description
1 polymer ?
#
loop_
_entity_poly.entity_id
_entity_poly.type
_entity_poly.pdbx_seq_one_letter_code
_entity_poly.pdbx_strand_id
1 'polypeptide(L)'
;DRIYRFLKLARKLDWSFVALDWALRSLANGAETGKVLYFDGVNDFVEIKQVTGLAIPEFTVEAWVQPAEWGCNPILAQGATDASSADWLFWITPNRQLAFFSKHAALTSVAETHYDRNLLVAYNDDDGVNLMSDGQLPKGVFTHVAVTVNEQPNPAIGGVEYQLKFYINGELDATWSVLNPIVPISVSAESLTFNIGKNLNNEFFQGSIADVRLWQGIRTAEDIALNRFKRCTGREDGLLAYWPLVERPDLEVPDLATQDLAGNAKIVLDGRLGGDSPYTAPVWVNADLPLDPLPKPISPHAYHFDGIEQYVGIQRKPPAADGSSTTEGTAQNLDLQTLTLEAWVAIERSVYQPLITKGQADAGGFQYQFAITEENKLLFSSSATAVVAASTTTVSPGGRTHVAAVVTPSAVTFYIDGKIAGIVNAAIATATPFGRDLYLGRNFAEQYLSGTMQEVRIWKVA
;
A
#
# COMPACT_ATOMS: atom_id res chain seq x y z
N ASP A 1 -19.57 -17.00 -24.02
CA ASP A 1 -18.91 -17.11 -25.34
C ASP A 1 -17.91 -15.97 -25.63
N ARG A 2 -18.32 -14.69 -25.56
CA ARG A 2 -17.40 -13.54 -25.80
C ARG A 2 -16.17 -13.49 -24.87
N ILE A 3 -16.36 -13.71 -23.56
CA ILE A 3 -15.25 -13.79 -22.58
C ILE A 3 -14.30 -14.95 -22.87
N TYR A 4 -14.83 -16.10 -23.28
CA TYR A 4 -14.02 -17.26 -23.63
C TYR A 4 -13.15 -17.01 -24.88
N ARG A 5 -13.71 -16.34 -25.90
CA ARG A 5 -12.97 -15.93 -27.10
C ARG A 5 -11.90 -14.88 -26.78
N PHE A 6 -12.20 -13.93 -25.89
CA PHE A 6 -11.24 -12.94 -25.39
C PHE A 6 -10.07 -13.61 -24.63
N LEU A 7 -10.35 -14.48 -23.67
CA LEU A 7 -9.32 -15.23 -22.93
C LEU A 7 -8.46 -16.10 -23.86
N LYS A 8 -9.07 -16.71 -24.89
CA LYS A 8 -8.35 -17.49 -25.89
C LYS A 8 -7.45 -16.63 -26.79
N LEU A 9 -7.90 -15.41 -27.12
CA LEU A 9 -7.11 -14.43 -27.87
C LEU A 9 -5.96 -13.88 -27.02
N ALA A 10 -6.23 -13.51 -25.77
CA ALA A 10 -5.23 -13.03 -24.81
C ALA A 10 -4.12 -14.06 -24.60
N ARG A 11 -4.48 -15.34 -24.39
CA ARG A 11 -3.50 -16.45 -24.34
C ARG A 11 -2.73 -16.65 -25.64
N LYS A 12 -3.33 -16.37 -26.80
CA LYS A 12 -2.67 -16.50 -28.11
C LYS A 12 -1.70 -15.32 -28.39
N LEU A 13 -1.94 -14.18 -27.75
CA LEU A 13 -1.12 -12.97 -27.82
C LEU A 13 -0.14 -12.86 -26.65
N ASP A 14 0.02 -13.93 -25.86
CA ASP A 14 0.86 -13.98 -24.65
C ASP A 14 0.62 -12.82 -23.66
N TRP A 15 -0.64 -12.41 -23.52
CA TRP A 15 -1.02 -11.42 -22.51
C TRP A 15 -0.86 -12.03 -21.12
N SER A 16 -0.06 -11.37 -20.27
CA SER A 16 0.02 -11.69 -18.85
C SER A 16 -1.34 -11.44 -18.17
N PHE A 17 -1.55 -12.06 -17.01
CA PHE A 17 -2.76 -11.82 -16.21
C PHE A 17 -2.92 -10.33 -15.86
N VAL A 18 -1.79 -9.64 -15.69
CA VAL A 18 -1.65 -8.19 -15.53
C VAL A 18 -2.21 -7.42 -16.73
N ALA A 19 -1.84 -7.80 -17.95
CA ALA A 19 -2.34 -7.17 -19.18
C ALA A 19 -3.84 -7.42 -19.38
N LEU A 20 -4.32 -8.60 -18.99
CA LEU A 20 -5.74 -8.95 -19.04
C LEU A 20 -6.56 -8.11 -18.04
N ASP A 21 -6.10 -7.96 -16.80
CA ASP A 21 -6.76 -7.14 -15.77
C ASP A 21 -6.85 -5.67 -16.22
N TRP A 22 -5.76 -5.13 -16.76
CA TRP A 22 -5.74 -3.78 -17.34
C TRP A 22 -6.79 -3.63 -18.46
N ALA A 23 -6.79 -4.54 -19.44
CA ALA A 23 -7.73 -4.49 -20.56
C ALA A 23 -9.19 -4.60 -20.10
N LEU A 24 -9.46 -5.38 -19.06
CA LEU A 24 -10.80 -5.50 -18.49
C LEU A 24 -11.22 -4.22 -17.76
N ARG A 25 -10.31 -3.57 -17.03
CA ARG A 25 -10.55 -2.30 -16.35
C ARG A 25 -10.82 -1.15 -17.33
N SER A 26 -10.08 -1.08 -18.44
CA SER A 26 -10.28 -0.04 -19.47
C SER A 26 -11.56 -0.24 -20.30
N LEU A 27 -12.06 -1.48 -20.41
CA LEU A 27 -13.31 -1.80 -21.11
C LEU A 27 -14.58 -1.60 -20.26
N ALA A 28 -14.44 -1.38 -18.95
CA ALA A 28 -15.58 -1.11 -18.09
C ALA A 28 -16.12 0.30 -18.36
N ASN A 29 -17.09 0.41 -19.27
CA ASN A 29 -17.77 1.67 -19.62
C ASN A 29 -18.14 2.46 -18.36
N GLY A 30 -17.57 3.67 -18.23
CA GLY A 30 -17.85 4.60 -17.13
C GLY A 30 -16.66 4.97 -16.25
N ALA A 31 -15.44 4.47 -16.52
CA ALA A 31 -14.25 5.07 -15.92
C ALA A 31 -14.13 6.52 -16.45
N GLU A 32 -14.41 7.50 -15.59
CA GLU A 32 -13.98 8.87 -15.85
C GLU A 32 -12.47 8.80 -16.16
N THR A 33 -12.05 9.27 -17.34
CA THR A 33 -10.62 9.37 -17.65
C THR A 33 -9.99 10.21 -16.55
N GLY A 34 -9.20 9.58 -15.70
CA GLY A 34 -8.51 10.28 -14.62
C GLY A 34 -7.59 11.34 -15.21
N LYS A 35 -7.35 12.40 -14.44
CA LYS A 35 -6.30 13.36 -14.79
C LYS A 35 -4.97 12.89 -14.22
N VAL A 36 -3.92 13.13 -15.00
CA VAL A 36 -2.52 12.87 -14.64
C VAL A 36 -1.72 14.14 -14.86
N LEU A 37 -0.56 14.22 -14.21
CA LEU A 37 0.32 15.37 -14.30
C LEU A 37 1.28 15.19 -15.49
N TYR A 38 1.22 16.10 -16.45
CA TYR A 38 2.05 16.12 -17.65
C TYR A 38 3.15 17.16 -17.56
N PHE A 39 4.36 16.73 -17.86
CA PHE A 39 5.60 17.51 -17.86
C PHE A 39 6.08 17.70 -19.30
N ASP A 40 6.46 18.93 -19.64
CA ASP A 40 6.79 19.32 -21.01
C ASP A 40 8.21 18.95 -21.49
N GLY A 41 9.08 18.50 -20.58
CA GLY A 41 10.49 18.18 -20.87
C GLY A 41 11.43 19.38 -20.96
N VAL A 42 10.96 20.59 -20.65
CA VAL A 42 11.73 21.82 -20.76
C VAL A 42 12.06 22.39 -19.39
N ASN A 43 11.04 22.57 -18.54
CA ASN A 43 11.22 23.21 -17.25
C ASN A 43 10.18 22.81 -16.19
N ASP A 44 9.31 21.85 -16.50
CA ASP A 44 8.27 21.37 -15.60
C ASP A 44 8.81 20.44 -14.51
N PHE A 45 8.44 20.68 -13.25
CA PHE A 45 8.77 19.77 -12.14
C PHE A 45 7.85 19.97 -10.93
N VAL A 46 7.88 19.02 -9.99
CA VAL A 46 7.33 19.19 -8.64
C VAL A 46 8.49 19.29 -7.66
N GLU A 47 8.59 20.40 -6.96
CA GLU A 47 9.58 20.62 -5.91
C GLU A 47 9.03 20.16 -4.56
N ILE A 48 9.75 19.28 -3.87
CA ILE A 48 9.41 18.87 -2.50
C ILE A 48 10.33 19.62 -1.55
N LYS A 49 9.75 20.58 -0.81
CA LYS A 49 10.50 21.52 0.01
C LYS A 49 10.91 20.92 1.34
N GLN A 50 12.13 21.25 1.78
CA GLN A 50 12.67 20.97 3.12
C GLN A 50 12.61 19.49 3.55
N VAL A 51 13.43 18.65 2.92
CA VAL A 51 13.72 17.32 3.47
C VAL A 51 14.82 17.45 4.50
N THR A 52 14.50 17.25 5.78
CA THR A 52 15.51 16.99 6.82
C THR A 52 15.21 15.65 7.47
N GLY A 53 16.23 14.82 7.69
CA GLY A 53 16.08 13.58 8.48
C GLY A 53 15.58 12.33 7.75
N LEU A 54 15.53 12.29 6.41
CA LEU A 54 15.08 11.13 5.63
C LEU A 54 16.19 10.09 5.33
N ALA A 55 17.11 9.75 6.23
CA ALA A 55 18.15 8.75 5.94
C ALA A 55 17.58 7.32 5.95
N ILE A 56 17.48 6.66 4.78
CA ILE A 56 16.86 5.33 4.64
C ILE A 56 17.80 4.34 3.92
N PRO A 57 18.39 3.36 4.62
CA PRO A 57 19.34 2.40 4.02
C PRO A 57 18.67 1.41 3.06
N GLU A 58 17.39 1.15 3.30
CA GLU A 58 16.56 0.27 2.49
C GLU A 58 15.26 0.99 2.12
N PHE A 59 14.89 0.96 0.84
CA PHE A 59 13.66 1.59 0.38
C PHE A 59 13.16 1.01 -0.94
N THR A 60 11.91 1.35 -1.27
CA THR A 60 11.29 1.07 -2.56
C THR A 60 10.69 2.35 -3.12
N VAL A 61 10.98 2.67 -4.38
CA VAL A 61 10.29 3.73 -5.14
C VAL A 61 9.37 3.08 -6.16
N GLU A 62 8.14 3.57 -6.27
CA GLU A 62 7.17 3.17 -7.30
C GLU A 62 6.55 4.40 -7.97
N ALA A 63 6.24 4.30 -9.26
CA ALA A 63 5.50 5.33 -9.99
C ALA A 63 4.79 4.74 -11.23
N TRP A 64 3.74 5.41 -11.70
CA TRP A 64 3.24 5.26 -13.06
C TRP A 64 3.85 6.33 -13.95
N VAL A 65 4.45 5.92 -15.07
CA VAL A 65 5.10 6.83 -16.02
C VAL A 65 4.64 6.57 -17.46
N GLN A 66 4.55 7.63 -18.25
CA GLN A 66 4.23 7.58 -19.67
C GLN A 66 5.16 8.56 -20.42
N PRO A 67 6.39 8.13 -20.79
CA PRO A 67 7.32 8.99 -21.50
C PRO A 67 6.77 9.37 -22.88
N ALA A 68 6.71 10.67 -23.16
CA ALA A 68 6.22 11.20 -24.43
C ALA A 68 7.34 11.35 -25.48
N GLU A 69 8.60 11.52 -25.06
CA GLU A 69 9.78 11.51 -25.92
C GLU A 69 10.95 10.82 -25.23
N TRP A 70 11.95 10.42 -26.02
CA TRP A 70 13.17 9.80 -25.51
C TRP A 70 14.25 10.84 -25.27
N GLY A 71 14.86 10.77 -24.09
CA GLY A 71 15.85 11.70 -23.58
C GLY A 71 16.19 11.29 -22.15
N CYS A 72 16.83 12.19 -21.39
CA CYS A 72 16.93 12.02 -19.95
C CYS A 72 15.55 12.33 -19.34
N ASN A 73 14.89 11.30 -18.79
CA ASN A 73 13.56 11.42 -18.21
C ASN A 73 13.63 11.11 -16.71
N PRO A 74 13.99 12.08 -15.86
CA PRO A 74 14.05 11.90 -14.40
C PRO A 74 12.65 11.68 -13.82
N ILE A 75 12.48 10.64 -13.01
CA ILE A 75 11.20 10.36 -12.33
C ILE A 75 11.25 10.98 -10.94
N LEU A 76 12.27 10.63 -10.16
CA LEU A 76 12.46 11.06 -8.78
C LEU A 76 13.94 11.27 -8.50
N ALA A 77 14.30 12.45 -8.00
CA ALA A 77 15.69 12.80 -7.73
C ALA A 77 15.84 13.42 -6.36
N GLN A 78 16.95 13.12 -5.72
CA GLN A 78 17.37 13.75 -4.48
C GLN A 78 18.83 14.17 -4.54
N GLY A 79 19.15 15.32 -3.95
CA GLY A 79 20.53 15.74 -3.70
C GLY A 79 20.61 17.00 -2.85
N ALA A 80 21.83 17.48 -2.61
CA ALA A 80 22.05 18.74 -1.93
C ALA A 80 21.65 19.95 -2.80
N THR A 81 21.12 20.99 -2.18
CA THR A 81 20.56 22.18 -2.85
C THR A 81 21.63 23.00 -3.60
N ASP A 82 22.88 22.92 -3.15
CA ASP A 82 24.04 23.59 -3.74
C ASP A 82 24.90 22.68 -4.62
N ALA A 83 24.53 21.40 -4.75
CA ALA A 83 25.24 20.45 -5.58
C ALA A 83 24.66 20.40 -7.00
N SER A 84 25.54 20.25 -7.98
CA SER A 84 25.16 19.95 -9.37
C SER A 84 24.91 18.45 -9.61
N SER A 85 25.02 17.59 -8.59
CA SER A 85 24.81 16.15 -8.72
C SER A 85 23.82 15.61 -7.70
N ALA A 86 23.01 14.64 -8.15
CA ALA A 86 22.13 13.87 -7.29
C ALA A 86 22.93 13.01 -6.31
N ASP A 87 22.40 12.87 -5.09
CA ASP A 87 22.79 11.78 -4.21
C ASP A 87 22.23 10.47 -4.78
N TRP A 88 20.98 10.50 -5.26
CA TRP A 88 20.42 9.44 -6.07
C TRP A 88 19.36 9.94 -7.04
N LEU A 89 19.14 9.18 -8.12
CA LEU A 89 18.19 9.50 -9.18
C LEU A 89 17.56 8.21 -9.72
N PHE A 90 16.23 8.14 -9.70
CA PHE A 90 15.46 7.14 -10.42
C PHE A 90 14.91 7.76 -11.71
N TRP A 91 15.23 7.17 -12.86
CA TRP A 91 15.02 7.81 -14.15
C TRP A 91 14.89 6.81 -15.30
N ILE A 92 14.54 7.33 -16.49
CA ILE A 92 14.51 6.57 -17.74
C ILE A 92 15.59 7.13 -18.67
N THR A 93 16.44 6.23 -19.16
CA THR A 93 17.56 6.59 -20.04
C THR A 93 17.09 6.89 -21.47
N PRO A 94 17.91 7.56 -22.29
CA PRO A 94 17.64 7.71 -23.73
C PRO A 94 17.48 6.36 -24.46
N ASN A 95 18.05 5.28 -23.91
CA ASN A 95 17.92 3.92 -24.40
C ASN A 95 16.64 3.21 -23.92
N ARG A 96 15.73 3.93 -23.27
CA ARG A 96 14.39 3.50 -22.83
C ARG A 96 14.41 2.52 -21.64
N GLN A 97 15.54 2.38 -20.97
CA GLN A 97 15.66 1.52 -19.80
C GLN A 97 15.37 2.34 -18.54
N LEU A 98 14.81 1.69 -17.52
CA LEU A 98 14.85 2.26 -16.17
C LEU A 98 16.27 2.25 -15.66
N ALA A 99 16.63 3.27 -14.91
CA ALA A 99 17.93 3.39 -14.31
C ALA A 99 17.84 3.97 -12.91
N PHE A 100 18.77 3.51 -12.07
CA PHE A 100 18.99 4.02 -10.74
C PHE A 100 20.43 4.46 -10.61
N PHE A 101 20.60 5.74 -10.35
CA PHE A 101 21.86 6.38 -10.10
C PHE A 101 22.05 6.60 -8.60
N SER A 102 23.25 6.34 -8.10
CA SER A 102 23.67 6.70 -6.74
C SER A 102 25.07 7.29 -6.78
N LYS A 103 25.27 8.40 -6.05
CA LYS A 103 26.59 8.96 -5.83
C LYS A 103 27.46 7.98 -5.01
N HIS A 104 28.75 7.98 -5.29
CA HIS A 104 29.74 7.16 -4.60
C HIS A 104 30.84 8.05 -4.01
N ALA A 105 31.43 7.68 -2.87
CA ALA A 105 32.60 8.37 -2.34
C ALA A 105 33.86 7.89 -3.06
N ALA A 106 34.72 8.82 -3.48
CA ALA A 106 35.93 8.52 -4.25
C ALA A 106 36.77 7.40 -3.59
N LEU A 107 36.89 6.26 -4.26
CA LEU A 107 37.87 5.23 -3.92
C LEU A 107 39.17 5.51 -4.67
N THR A 108 40.29 5.47 -3.98
CA THR A 108 41.62 5.48 -4.63
C THR A 108 41.87 4.14 -5.30
N SER A 109 41.66 4.09 -6.62
CA SER A 109 42.15 3.09 -7.57
C SER A 109 41.89 1.61 -7.24
N VAL A 110 40.90 1.01 -7.91
CA VAL A 110 40.78 -0.44 -8.04
C VAL A 110 40.73 -0.79 -9.54
N ALA A 111 41.43 -1.85 -9.94
CA ALA A 111 41.55 -2.27 -11.33
C ALA A 111 40.25 -2.91 -11.85
N GLU A 112 39.92 -2.59 -13.09
CA GLU A 112 38.73 -3.07 -13.82
C GLU A 112 38.66 -4.60 -13.92
N THR A 113 37.52 -5.18 -13.59
CA THR A 113 37.06 -6.44 -14.20
C THR A 113 35.56 -6.34 -14.51
N HIS A 114 35.20 -6.48 -15.78
CA HIS A 114 33.84 -6.74 -16.24
C HIS A 114 33.79 -8.17 -16.79
N TYR A 115 32.71 -8.92 -16.52
CA TYR A 115 31.88 -9.62 -17.54
C TYR A 115 30.81 -10.59 -16.97
N ASP A 116 30.27 -10.44 -15.75
CA ASP A 116 29.07 -11.20 -15.40
C ASP A 116 28.15 -10.37 -14.51
N ARG A 117 26.84 -10.38 -14.82
CA ARG A 117 25.75 -9.55 -14.25
C ARG A 117 25.49 -9.73 -12.75
N ASN A 118 26.51 -9.77 -11.91
CA ASN A 118 26.31 -9.98 -10.47
C ASN A 118 27.23 -9.17 -9.58
N LEU A 119 28.12 -8.34 -10.14
CA LEU A 119 28.96 -7.48 -9.32
C LEU A 119 29.59 -6.35 -10.13
N LEU A 120 29.19 -5.10 -9.87
CA LEU A 120 29.95 -3.93 -10.33
C LEU A 120 30.93 -3.51 -9.22
N VAL A 121 32.23 -3.55 -9.51
CA VAL A 121 33.30 -3.00 -8.65
C VAL A 121 33.86 -1.73 -9.32
N ALA A 122 33.31 -0.58 -8.91
CA ALA A 122 33.74 0.83 -9.11
C ALA A 122 34.17 1.33 -10.51
N TYR A 123 33.63 2.50 -10.89
CA TYR A 123 34.21 3.41 -11.90
C TYR A 123 34.92 4.58 -11.20
N ASN A 124 36.03 5.03 -11.80
CA ASN A 124 36.71 6.29 -11.49
C ASN A 124 36.09 7.38 -12.35
N ASP A 125 35.44 8.33 -11.69
CA ASP A 125 35.30 9.76 -11.95
C ASP A 125 34.28 10.25 -10.89
N ASP A 126 34.21 11.55 -10.60
CA ASP A 126 33.40 12.15 -9.50
C ASP A 126 31.86 11.93 -9.63
N ASP A 127 31.42 11.00 -10.48
CA ASP A 127 30.12 10.96 -11.13
C ASP A 127 29.19 9.82 -10.68
N GLY A 128 29.56 8.94 -9.73
CA GLY A 128 28.67 7.92 -9.14
C GLY A 128 28.44 6.63 -9.97
N VAL A 129 27.49 5.79 -9.55
CA VAL A 129 27.15 4.49 -10.17
C VAL A 129 25.74 4.55 -10.77
N ASN A 130 25.59 4.12 -12.03
CA ASN A 130 24.30 4.02 -12.70
C ASN A 130 23.99 2.57 -13.10
N LEU A 131 22.92 2.01 -12.52
CA LEU A 131 22.45 0.65 -12.79
C LEU A 131 21.16 0.70 -13.60
N MET A 132 20.92 -0.29 -14.47
CA MET A 132 19.82 -0.24 -15.43
C MET A 132 19.00 -1.53 -15.46
N SER A 133 17.75 -1.39 -15.90
CA SER A 133 16.86 -2.51 -16.25
C SER A 133 17.29 -3.15 -17.56
N ASP A 134 16.86 -4.39 -17.80
CA ASP A 134 17.04 -5.09 -19.07
C ASP A 134 15.94 -4.70 -20.08
N GLY A 135 14.71 -4.59 -19.59
CA GLY A 135 13.55 -4.23 -20.37
C GLY A 135 13.58 -2.78 -20.83
N GLN A 136 12.98 -2.55 -21.99
CA GLN A 136 12.76 -1.22 -22.55
C GLN A 136 11.30 -0.80 -22.38
N LEU A 137 11.09 0.47 -22.04
CA LEU A 137 9.78 1.05 -21.89
C LEU A 137 9.17 1.42 -23.26
N PRO A 138 7.86 1.21 -23.44
CA PRO A 138 7.13 1.70 -24.60
C PRO A 138 6.92 3.22 -24.56
N LYS A 139 7.00 3.88 -25.73
CA LYS A 139 6.72 5.31 -25.87
C LYS A 139 5.22 5.57 -25.73
N GLY A 140 4.82 6.58 -24.96
CA GLY A 140 3.43 7.03 -24.87
C GLY A 140 2.47 6.02 -24.23
N VAL A 141 2.97 5.00 -23.54
CA VAL A 141 2.16 3.99 -22.85
C VAL A 141 2.48 4.01 -21.37
N PHE A 142 1.43 4.05 -20.54
CA PHE A 142 1.59 3.97 -19.09
C PHE A 142 2.25 2.65 -18.70
N THR A 143 3.36 2.77 -17.98
CA THR A 143 4.12 1.66 -17.44
C THR A 143 4.28 1.89 -15.94
N HIS A 144 3.95 0.88 -15.13
CA HIS A 144 4.28 0.92 -13.72
C HIS A 144 5.75 0.57 -13.56
N VAL A 145 6.49 1.38 -12.82
CA VAL A 145 7.94 1.24 -12.67
C VAL A 145 8.29 1.26 -11.20
N ALA A 146 9.18 0.37 -10.79
CA ALA A 146 9.66 0.37 -9.42
C ALA A 146 11.13 -0.04 -9.33
N VAL A 147 11.77 0.41 -8.26
CA VAL A 147 13.10 -0.03 -7.85
C VAL A 147 13.13 -0.27 -6.35
N THR A 148 13.67 -1.42 -5.95
CA THR A 148 13.98 -1.71 -4.54
C THR A 148 15.48 -1.60 -4.33
N VAL A 149 15.92 -0.97 -3.23
CA VAL A 149 17.33 -0.91 -2.85
C VAL A 149 17.49 -1.49 -1.46
N ASN A 150 18.19 -2.62 -1.35
CA ASN A 150 18.35 -3.39 -0.13
C ASN A 150 19.81 -3.42 0.33
N GLU A 151 20.13 -2.82 1.47
CA GLU A 151 21.42 -2.97 2.15
C GLU A 151 21.42 -4.25 2.99
N GLN A 152 22.30 -5.19 2.67
CA GLN A 152 22.41 -6.46 3.41
C GLN A 152 23.84 -6.70 3.89
N PRO A 153 24.04 -7.24 5.11
CA PRO A 153 25.36 -7.68 5.55
C PRO A 153 25.92 -8.74 4.59
N ASN A 154 27.18 -8.58 4.18
CA ASN A 154 27.89 -9.55 3.36
C ASN A 154 29.10 -10.12 4.15
N PRO A 155 28.93 -11.30 4.78
CA PRO A 155 29.99 -11.95 5.56
C PRO A 155 31.22 -12.34 4.73
N ALA A 156 31.09 -12.52 3.42
CA ALA A 156 32.19 -12.92 2.55
C ALA A 156 33.23 -11.79 2.37
N ILE A 157 32.81 -10.53 2.51
CA ILE A 157 33.69 -9.35 2.46
C ILE A 157 33.80 -8.61 3.79
N GLY A 158 33.14 -9.08 4.85
CA GLY A 158 33.13 -8.42 6.16
C GLY A 158 32.52 -7.02 6.14
N GLY A 159 31.56 -6.77 5.25
CA GLY A 159 30.97 -5.45 4.98
C GLY A 159 29.50 -5.52 4.56
N VAL A 160 29.04 -4.59 3.73
CA VAL A 160 27.68 -4.51 3.21
C VAL A 160 27.63 -4.69 1.69
N GLU A 161 26.55 -5.28 1.21
CA GLU A 161 26.22 -5.40 -0.20
C GLU A 161 24.85 -4.78 -0.44
N TYR A 162 24.70 -4.07 -1.55
CA TYR A 162 23.42 -3.53 -1.96
C TYR A 162 22.83 -4.40 -3.06
N GLN A 163 21.62 -4.91 -2.84
CA GLN A 163 20.83 -5.58 -3.87
C GLN A 163 19.77 -4.62 -4.41
N LEU A 164 19.90 -4.27 -5.69
CA LEU A 164 18.90 -3.48 -6.40
C LEU A 164 18.06 -4.38 -7.29
N LYS A 165 16.75 -4.17 -7.31
CA LYS A 165 15.84 -4.86 -8.24
C LYS A 165 14.96 -3.86 -8.96
N PHE A 166 14.91 -3.96 -10.27
CA PHE A 166 14.02 -3.18 -11.12
C PHE A 166 12.78 -3.99 -11.45
N TYR A 167 11.63 -3.33 -11.47
CA TYR A 167 10.35 -3.94 -11.82
C TYR A 167 9.65 -3.11 -12.89
N ILE A 168 9.12 -3.79 -13.91
CA ILE A 168 8.32 -3.21 -14.99
C ILE A 168 6.95 -3.88 -14.97
N ASN A 169 5.89 -3.08 -14.86
CA ASN A 169 4.51 -3.55 -14.74
C ASN A 169 4.25 -4.57 -13.61
N GLY A 170 5.07 -4.51 -12.56
CA GLY A 170 5.00 -5.42 -11.41
C GLY A 170 5.80 -6.71 -11.57
N GLU A 171 6.44 -6.93 -12.72
CA GLU A 171 7.30 -8.09 -12.96
C GLU A 171 8.76 -7.72 -12.71
N LEU A 172 9.53 -8.63 -12.09
CA LEU A 172 10.97 -8.43 -11.87
C LEU A 172 11.68 -8.42 -13.23
N ASP A 173 12.41 -7.34 -13.51
CA ASP A 173 13.09 -7.13 -14.79
C ASP A 173 14.61 -7.33 -14.68
N ALA A 174 15.26 -6.74 -13.66
CA ALA A 174 16.69 -6.88 -13.44
C ALA A 174 17.03 -6.94 -11.95
N THR A 175 18.15 -7.61 -11.63
CA THR A 175 18.73 -7.63 -10.28
C THR A 175 20.21 -7.28 -10.38
N TRP A 176 20.67 -6.40 -9.50
CA TRP A 176 22.06 -6.01 -9.35
C TRP A 176 22.53 -6.27 -7.93
N SER A 177 23.76 -6.73 -7.83
CA SER A 177 24.51 -6.85 -6.58
C SER A 177 25.71 -5.92 -6.65
N VAL A 178 25.81 -4.99 -5.70
CA VAL A 178 26.88 -3.98 -5.66
C VAL A 178 27.59 -4.08 -4.32
N LEU A 179 28.89 -4.41 -4.34
CA LEU A 179 29.72 -4.36 -3.15
C LEU A 179 30.18 -2.92 -2.96
N ASN A 180 29.91 -2.35 -1.78
CA ASN A 180 30.29 -0.98 -1.38
C ASN A 180 29.96 0.16 -2.36
N PRO A 181 28.79 0.78 -2.28
CA PRO A 181 28.69 2.22 -2.37
C PRO A 181 28.96 2.84 -0.98
N ILE A 182 30.08 3.56 -0.80
CA ILE A 182 30.43 4.30 0.45
C ILE A 182 29.70 5.66 0.51
N VAL A 183 28.48 5.71 0.01
CA VAL A 183 27.49 6.69 0.46
C VAL A 183 26.27 5.84 0.72
N PRO A 184 25.78 5.74 1.97
CA PRO A 184 24.44 5.20 2.15
C PRO A 184 23.51 6.05 1.27
N ILE A 185 22.40 5.51 0.77
CA ILE A 185 21.37 6.36 0.15
C ILE A 185 20.69 7.14 1.29
N SER A 186 21.48 8.00 1.92
CA SER A 186 21.17 8.85 3.05
C SER A 186 21.47 10.26 2.57
N VAL A 187 20.41 10.89 2.09
CA VAL A 187 19.91 12.16 2.62
C VAL A 187 20.88 12.83 3.59
N SER A 188 21.76 13.69 3.05
CA SER A 188 22.65 14.51 3.87
C SER A 188 21.85 15.46 4.78
N ALA A 189 22.44 15.85 5.92
CA ALA A 189 21.77 16.70 6.92
C ALA A 189 21.73 18.21 6.55
N GLU A 190 22.16 18.57 5.34
CA GLU A 190 22.18 19.94 4.83
C GLU A 190 21.12 20.13 3.74
N SER A 191 20.70 21.37 3.47
CA SER A 191 19.59 21.72 2.57
C SER A 191 19.45 20.75 1.39
N LEU A 192 18.39 19.95 1.40
CA LEU A 192 18.11 18.99 0.33
C LEU A 192 17.08 19.51 -0.64
N THR A 193 17.30 19.18 -1.91
CA THR A 193 16.29 19.29 -2.95
C THR A 193 15.83 17.89 -3.31
N PHE A 194 14.51 17.74 -3.38
CA PHE A 194 13.86 16.49 -3.77
C PHE A 194 12.82 16.85 -4.83
N ASN A 195 12.87 16.18 -5.98
CA ASN A 195 12.08 16.59 -7.14
C ASN A 195 11.43 15.40 -7.83
N ILE A 196 10.17 15.59 -8.27
CA ILE A 196 9.52 14.72 -9.25
C ILE A 196 9.63 15.40 -10.61
N GLY A 197 10.08 14.65 -11.63
CA GLY A 197 10.16 15.14 -13.01
C GLY A 197 11.40 15.99 -13.33
N LYS A 198 12.37 16.12 -12.42
CA LYS A 198 13.60 16.91 -12.62
C LYS A 198 14.80 16.28 -11.89
N ASN A 199 15.99 16.36 -12.49
CA ASN A 199 17.26 16.08 -11.80
C ASN A 199 18.04 17.37 -11.48
N LEU A 200 19.18 17.24 -10.79
CA LEU A 200 19.95 18.41 -10.34
C LEU A 200 20.85 19.03 -11.43
N ASN A 201 20.91 18.41 -12.61
CA ASN A 201 21.51 18.98 -13.81
C ASN A 201 20.51 19.82 -14.64
N ASN A 202 19.29 20.05 -14.14
CA ASN A 202 18.19 20.67 -14.88
C ASN A 202 17.84 19.92 -16.18
N GLU A 203 17.84 18.59 -16.11
CA GLU A 203 17.12 17.77 -17.09
C GLU A 203 15.71 17.50 -16.56
N PHE A 204 14.74 17.40 -17.47
CA PHE A 204 13.32 17.40 -17.14
C PHE A 204 12.60 16.23 -17.82
N PHE A 205 11.62 15.67 -17.12
CA PHE A 205 10.78 14.61 -17.66
C PHE A 205 9.87 15.14 -18.76
N GLN A 206 9.74 14.39 -19.84
CA GLN A 206 8.78 14.70 -20.90
C GLN A 206 7.72 13.60 -20.98
N GLY A 207 6.49 13.90 -20.55
CA GLY A 207 5.38 12.97 -20.53
C GLY A 207 4.55 13.04 -19.25
N SER A 208 3.81 11.98 -18.94
CA SER A 208 2.94 11.95 -17.75
C SER A 208 3.54 11.13 -16.61
N ILE A 209 3.39 11.60 -15.37
CA ILE A 209 3.68 10.86 -14.13
C ILE A 209 2.42 10.82 -13.26
N ALA A 210 2.16 9.69 -12.61
CA ALA A 210 1.09 9.54 -11.64
C ALA A 210 1.51 8.62 -10.49
N ASP A 211 0.89 8.80 -9.33
CA ASP A 211 0.93 7.85 -8.21
C ASP A 211 2.34 7.46 -7.74
N VAL A 212 3.13 8.46 -7.36
CA VAL A 212 4.52 8.27 -6.89
C VAL A 212 4.51 7.86 -5.41
N ARG A 213 5.24 6.79 -5.09
CA ARG A 213 5.32 6.21 -3.74
C ARG A 213 6.77 6.03 -3.34
N LEU A 214 7.08 6.34 -2.08
CA LEU A 214 8.36 6.03 -1.44
C LEU A 214 8.08 5.22 -0.18
N TRP A 215 8.66 4.04 -0.10
CA TRP A 215 8.53 3.12 1.03
C TRP A 215 9.86 2.98 1.76
N GLN A 216 9.83 2.95 3.08
CA GLN A 216 10.88 2.43 3.95
C GLN A 216 10.88 0.90 3.85
N GLY A 217 12.03 0.34 3.48
CA GLY A 217 12.21 -1.10 3.29
C GLY A 217 11.82 -1.63 1.91
N ILE A 218 11.91 -2.95 1.79
CA ILE A 218 11.81 -3.68 0.52
C ILE A 218 10.40 -4.24 0.33
N ARG A 219 9.68 -3.72 -0.67
CA ARG A 219 8.40 -4.30 -1.09
C ARG A 219 8.65 -5.60 -1.86
N THR A 220 7.80 -6.60 -1.62
CA THR A 220 7.91 -7.88 -2.34
C THR A 220 7.47 -7.73 -3.79
N ALA A 221 7.94 -8.61 -4.68
CA ALA A 221 7.50 -8.62 -6.08
C ALA A 221 5.98 -8.81 -6.19
N GLU A 222 5.39 -9.63 -5.33
CA GLU A 222 3.94 -9.84 -5.27
C GLU A 222 3.20 -8.58 -4.81
N ASP A 223 3.69 -7.88 -3.80
CA ASP A 223 3.12 -6.63 -3.33
C ASP A 223 3.12 -5.53 -4.41
N ILE A 224 4.26 -5.36 -5.09
CA ILE A 224 4.43 -4.39 -6.18
C ILE A 224 3.47 -4.74 -7.31
N ALA A 225 3.39 -6.02 -7.69
CA ALA A 225 2.44 -6.48 -8.69
C ALA A 225 0.99 -6.22 -8.27
N LEU A 226 0.54 -6.69 -7.10
CA LEU A 226 -0.87 -6.64 -6.71
C LEU A 226 -1.38 -5.25 -6.38
N ASN A 227 -0.51 -4.32 -5.97
CA ASN A 227 -0.94 -3.01 -5.46
C ASN A 227 -0.66 -1.85 -6.42
N ARG A 228 -0.07 -2.07 -7.59
CA ARG A 228 0.20 -1.00 -8.59
C ARG A 228 -1.04 -0.24 -9.05
N PHE A 229 -2.22 -0.86 -9.04
CA PHE A 229 -3.47 -0.19 -9.43
C PHE A 229 -4.28 0.35 -8.24
N LYS A 230 -3.90 0.01 -7.01
CA LYS A 230 -4.60 0.42 -5.79
C LYS A 230 -4.01 1.71 -5.27
N ARG A 231 -4.82 2.72 -5.02
CA ARG A 231 -4.37 3.94 -4.33
C ARG A 231 -4.13 3.66 -2.85
N CYS A 232 -3.07 4.22 -2.29
CA CYS A 232 -2.73 4.10 -0.88
C CYS A 232 -3.64 5.00 -0.02
N THR A 233 -3.87 4.59 1.21
CA THR A 233 -4.54 5.37 2.26
C THR A 233 -3.60 6.41 2.86
N GLY A 234 -2.29 6.23 2.71
CA GLY A 234 -1.24 7.03 3.36
C GLY A 234 -0.79 6.46 4.71
N ARG A 235 -1.47 5.43 5.22
CA ARG A 235 -1.18 4.83 6.53
C ARG A 235 -0.47 3.49 6.44
N GLU A 236 -0.20 2.99 5.24
CA GLU A 236 0.44 1.71 5.05
C GLU A 236 1.76 1.62 5.81
N ASP A 237 2.05 0.43 6.38
CA ASP A 237 3.28 0.20 7.11
C ASP A 237 4.48 0.38 6.18
N GLY A 238 5.50 1.08 6.67
CA GLY A 238 6.66 1.46 5.88
C GLY A 238 6.41 2.50 4.77
N LEU A 239 5.20 3.01 4.51
CA LEU A 239 5.02 4.08 3.52
C LEU A 239 5.57 5.41 4.06
N LEU A 240 6.60 5.97 3.43
CA LEU A 240 7.25 7.22 3.85
C LEU A 240 6.64 8.44 3.21
N ALA A 241 6.37 8.36 1.91
CA ALA A 241 5.80 9.46 1.13
C ALA A 241 4.86 8.91 0.07
N TYR A 242 3.75 9.61 -0.15
CA TYR A 242 2.79 9.25 -1.17
C TYR A 242 2.21 10.48 -1.86
N TRP A 243 2.64 10.69 -3.10
CA TRP A 243 2.11 11.73 -3.98
C TRP A 243 1.20 11.08 -5.02
N PRO A 244 -0.13 11.07 -4.81
CA PRO A 244 -1.05 10.50 -5.78
C PRO A 244 -1.05 11.27 -7.10
N LEU A 245 -0.60 12.54 -7.12
CA LEU A 245 -0.68 13.45 -8.25
C LEU A 245 -2.11 13.50 -8.80
N VAL A 246 -3.02 14.04 -8.00
CA VAL A 246 -4.43 14.24 -8.35
C VAL A 246 -4.71 15.73 -8.43
N GLU A 247 -5.47 16.14 -9.45
CA GLU A 247 -5.77 17.54 -9.73
C GLU A 247 -6.35 18.27 -8.52
N ARG A 248 -5.79 19.44 -8.24
CA ARG A 248 -6.20 20.38 -7.20
C ARG A 248 -6.24 21.79 -7.77
N PRO A 249 -7.04 22.69 -7.17
CA PRO A 249 -7.14 24.07 -7.64
C PRO A 249 -5.89 24.92 -7.32
N ASP A 250 -5.02 24.47 -6.42
CA ASP A 250 -3.76 25.10 -6.06
C ASP A 250 -2.56 24.39 -6.72
N LEU A 251 -1.37 24.97 -6.53
CA LEU A 251 -0.10 24.40 -7.00
C LEU A 251 0.51 23.43 -5.98
N GLU A 252 -0.23 23.04 -4.94
CA GLU A 252 0.25 22.16 -3.89
C GLU A 252 -0.03 20.69 -4.26
N VAL A 253 0.94 19.83 -4.01
CA VAL A 253 0.91 18.40 -4.24
C VAL A 253 1.11 17.71 -2.90
N PRO A 254 0.04 17.41 -2.17
CA PRO A 254 0.21 16.92 -0.82
C PRO A 254 0.78 15.51 -0.79
N ASP A 255 1.64 15.29 0.20
CA ASP A 255 2.01 13.97 0.66
C ASP A 255 0.89 13.42 1.55
N LEU A 256 0.28 12.32 1.11
CA LEU A 256 -0.79 11.67 1.88
C LEU A 256 -0.25 10.74 2.98
N ALA A 257 1.05 10.45 3.02
CA ALA A 257 1.68 9.55 4.00
C ALA A 257 1.95 10.24 5.35
N THR A 258 0.93 10.91 5.91
CA THR A 258 1.10 11.81 7.06
C THR A 258 1.16 11.12 8.42
N GLN A 259 0.76 9.85 8.51
CA GLN A 259 0.70 9.09 9.76
C GLN A 259 1.04 7.61 9.56
N ASP A 260 1.53 6.94 10.60
CA ASP A 260 1.62 5.47 10.64
C ASP A 260 0.28 4.82 11.02
N LEU A 261 0.24 3.48 11.01
CA LEU A 261 -0.96 2.73 11.41
C LEU A 261 -1.39 2.97 12.86
N ALA A 262 -0.45 3.34 13.75
CA ALA A 262 -0.73 3.66 15.14
C ALA A 262 -1.18 5.13 15.34
N GLY A 263 -1.26 5.91 14.26
CA GLY A 263 -1.67 7.32 14.29
C GLY A 263 -0.55 8.29 14.67
N ASN A 264 0.70 7.84 14.74
CA ASN A 264 1.84 8.73 14.98
C ASN A 264 2.09 9.57 13.72
N ALA A 265 2.37 10.86 13.90
CA ALA A 265 2.69 11.76 12.79
C ALA A 265 4.04 11.38 12.13
N LYS A 266 4.06 11.40 10.80
CA LYS A 266 5.27 11.26 9.97
C LYS A 266 5.77 12.63 9.51
N ILE A 267 6.99 12.66 8.97
CA ILE A 267 7.49 13.82 8.23
C ILE A 267 6.60 13.96 6.99
N VAL A 268 6.06 15.17 6.76
CA VAL A 268 5.21 15.47 5.60
C VAL A 268 6.08 16.06 4.50
N LEU A 269 6.04 15.46 3.32
CA LEU A 269 6.86 15.85 2.18
C LEU A 269 6.00 16.47 1.07
N ASP A 270 5.21 17.49 1.41
CA ASP A 270 4.37 18.18 0.42
C ASP A 270 5.23 18.75 -0.72
N GLY A 271 4.75 18.52 -1.94
CA GLY A 271 5.33 19.03 -3.16
C GLY A 271 4.63 20.30 -3.64
N ARG A 272 5.29 21.04 -4.52
CA ARG A 272 4.76 22.23 -5.18
C ARG A 272 5.06 22.21 -6.66
N LEU A 273 4.03 22.39 -7.49
CA LEU A 273 4.14 22.48 -8.94
C LEU A 273 4.99 23.71 -9.33
N GLY A 274 6.05 23.46 -10.09
CA GLY A 274 6.99 24.47 -10.58
C GLY A 274 7.91 25.09 -9.53
N GLY A 275 7.90 24.58 -8.29
CA GLY A 275 8.67 25.14 -7.18
C GLY A 275 8.28 26.59 -6.89
N ASP A 276 9.22 27.52 -7.06
CA ASP A 276 9.00 28.95 -6.79
C ASP A 276 8.34 29.73 -7.93
N SER A 277 8.12 29.12 -9.11
CA SER A 277 7.56 29.79 -10.30
C SER A 277 6.39 29.02 -10.92
N PRO A 278 5.31 29.69 -11.38
CA PRO A 278 4.21 29.02 -12.09
C PRO A 278 4.55 28.67 -13.55
N TYR A 279 5.62 29.22 -14.13
CA TYR A 279 6.02 28.95 -15.54
C TYR A 279 6.76 27.62 -15.73
N THR A 280 7.02 26.93 -14.63
CA THR A 280 7.66 25.62 -14.52
C THR A 280 6.68 24.59 -13.97
N ALA A 281 5.39 24.94 -13.94
CA ALA A 281 4.34 24.09 -13.38
C ALA A 281 3.82 23.13 -14.45
N PRO A 282 3.91 21.81 -14.23
CA PRO A 282 3.30 20.84 -15.12
C PRO A 282 1.77 20.99 -15.15
N VAL A 283 1.16 20.46 -16.20
CA VAL A 283 -0.28 20.63 -16.48
C VAL A 283 -1.07 19.34 -16.31
N TRP A 284 -2.33 19.45 -15.90
CA TRP A 284 -3.22 18.30 -15.80
C TRP A 284 -3.80 17.93 -17.17
N VAL A 285 -3.63 16.67 -17.58
CA VAL A 285 -4.19 16.12 -18.82
C VAL A 285 -5.05 14.90 -18.55
N ASN A 286 -6.04 14.66 -19.41
CA ASN A 286 -6.83 13.43 -19.34
C ASN A 286 -5.99 12.24 -19.79
N ALA A 287 -6.06 11.14 -19.05
CA ALA A 287 -5.37 9.90 -19.36
C ALA A 287 -6.23 8.67 -19.10
N ASP A 288 -5.95 7.62 -19.87
CA ASP A 288 -6.55 6.30 -19.70
C ASP A 288 -5.68 5.43 -18.77
N LEU A 289 -5.52 5.90 -17.53
CA LEU A 289 -4.84 5.17 -16.47
C LEU A 289 -5.87 4.74 -15.39
N PRO A 290 -6.31 3.47 -15.37
CA PRO A 290 -7.38 3.02 -14.50
C PRO A 290 -6.87 2.69 -13.09
N LEU A 291 -6.55 3.73 -12.31
CA LEU A 291 -6.29 3.59 -10.88
C LEU A 291 -7.60 3.49 -10.11
N ASP A 292 -7.62 2.67 -9.06
CA ASP A 292 -8.70 2.69 -8.08
C ASP A 292 -8.86 4.14 -7.54
N PRO A 293 -10.06 4.57 -7.12
CA PRO A 293 -10.21 5.89 -6.50
C PRO A 293 -9.39 5.97 -5.21
N LEU A 294 -8.98 7.18 -4.83
CA LEU A 294 -8.34 7.40 -3.52
C LEU A 294 -9.24 6.83 -2.42
N PRO A 295 -8.68 6.11 -1.42
CA PRO A 295 -9.46 5.59 -0.32
C PRO A 295 -10.19 6.74 0.38
N LYS A 296 -11.47 6.53 0.69
CA LYS A 296 -12.23 7.52 1.44
C LYS A 296 -11.62 7.65 2.84
N PRO A 297 -11.38 8.88 3.34
CA PRO A 297 -11.01 9.06 4.73
C PRO A 297 -12.01 8.36 5.63
N ILE A 298 -11.52 7.72 6.68
CA ILE A 298 -12.41 7.14 7.68
C ILE A 298 -13.26 8.28 8.26
N SER A 299 -14.57 8.05 8.41
CA SER A 299 -15.46 9.06 8.96
C SER A 299 -14.94 9.59 10.32
N PRO A 300 -15.08 10.88 10.65
CA PRO A 300 -14.75 11.38 11.99
C PRO A 300 -15.75 10.90 13.05
N HIS A 301 -16.91 10.38 12.65
CA HIS A 301 -17.96 9.91 13.54
C HIS A 301 -17.91 8.39 13.73
N ALA A 302 -18.02 7.95 14.98
CA ALA A 302 -18.18 6.55 15.39
C ALA A 302 -19.49 6.38 16.18
N TYR A 303 -20.06 5.17 16.20
CA TYR A 303 -21.13 4.86 17.13
C TYR A 303 -20.52 4.66 18.52
N HIS A 304 -21.04 5.38 19.52
CA HIS A 304 -20.72 5.16 20.93
C HIS A 304 -21.75 4.21 21.54
N PHE A 305 -21.27 3.25 22.31
CA PHE A 305 -22.04 2.27 23.05
C PHE A 305 -21.71 2.45 24.53
N ASP A 306 -22.72 2.65 25.35
CA ASP A 306 -22.58 2.93 26.79
C ASP A 306 -22.33 1.69 27.67
N GLY A 307 -22.24 0.50 27.05
CA GLY A 307 -22.14 -0.78 27.76
C GLY A 307 -23.46 -1.29 28.32
N ILE A 308 -24.60 -0.70 27.94
CA ILE A 308 -25.92 -1.05 28.46
C ILE A 308 -26.94 -1.06 27.32
N GLU A 309 -27.41 -2.24 26.90
CA GLU A 309 -28.54 -2.40 25.96
C GLU A 309 -28.40 -1.74 24.57
N GLN A 310 -27.32 -1.01 24.31
CA GLN A 310 -27.02 -0.39 23.03
C GLN A 310 -26.29 -1.39 22.13
N TYR A 311 -26.82 -1.59 20.92
CA TYR A 311 -26.21 -2.39 19.88
C TYR A 311 -26.79 -2.01 18.52
N VAL A 312 -26.07 -2.35 17.45
CA VAL A 312 -26.59 -2.27 16.08
C VAL A 312 -26.89 -3.68 15.63
N GLY A 313 -28.13 -3.95 15.19
CA GLY A 313 -28.54 -5.28 14.77
C GLY A 313 -29.33 -5.25 13.48
N ILE A 314 -29.30 -6.36 12.74
CA ILE A 314 -30.24 -6.54 11.64
C ILE A 314 -31.63 -6.72 12.23
N GLN A 315 -32.54 -5.79 11.91
CA GLN A 315 -33.94 -5.92 12.30
C GLN A 315 -34.58 -7.06 11.50
N ARG A 316 -35.01 -8.12 12.19
CA ARG A 316 -35.84 -9.15 11.58
C ARG A 316 -37.19 -8.56 11.19
N LYS A 317 -37.64 -8.83 9.97
CA LYS A 317 -39.05 -8.65 9.65
C LYS A 317 -39.87 -9.70 10.42
N PRO A 318 -40.95 -9.32 11.12
CA PRO A 318 -41.87 -10.28 11.73
C PRO A 318 -42.41 -11.25 10.67
N PRO A 319 -42.78 -12.49 11.04
CA PRO A 319 -43.50 -13.38 10.14
C PRO A 319 -44.70 -12.65 9.53
N ALA A 320 -44.99 -12.91 8.26
CA ALA A 320 -46.21 -12.37 7.66
C ALA A 320 -47.43 -12.88 8.44
N ALA A 321 -48.55 -12.13 8.38
CA ALA A 321 -49.77 -12.47 9.12
C ALA A 321 -50.34 -13.86 8.77
N ASP A 322 -49.93 -14.45 7.65
CA ASP A 322 -50.25 -15.80 7.20
C ASP A 322 -49.33 -16.89 7.77
N GLY A 323 -48.38 -16.52 8.64
CA GLY A 323 -47.40 -17.43 9.24
C GLY A 323 -46.22 -17.78 8.31
N SER A 324 -46.12 -17.18 7.13
CA SER A 324 -44.99 -17.42 6.24
C SER A 324 -43.70 -16.77 6.76
N SER A 325 -42.59 -17.51 6.63
CA SER A 325 -41.25 -17.04 7.01
C SER A 325 -40.77 -15.98 6.01
N THR A 326 -40.49 -14.77 6.50
CA THR A 326 -39.83 -13.73 5.70
C THR A 326 -38.31 -13.92 5.76
N THR A 327 -37.64 -13.83 4.61
CA THR A 327 -36.16 -13.80 4.49
C THR A 327 -35.57 -12.40 4.56
N GLU A 328 -36.40 -11.37 4.59
CA GLU A 328 -35.98 -9.98 4.74
C GLU A 328 -35.38 -9.71 6.12
N GLY A 329 -34.22 -9.05 6.14
CA GLY A 329 -33.48 -8.74 7.37
C GLY A 329 -32.78 -9.97 7.97
N THR A 330 -32.09 -10.77 7.16
CA THR A 330 -31.40 -11.98 7.63
C THR A 330 -29.92 -11.99 7.23
N ALA A 331 -29.04 -12.35 8.16
CA ALA A 331 -27.59 -12.45 7.97
C ALA A 331 -27.13 -13.78 7.33
N GLN A 332 -28.00 -14.50 6.61
CA GLN A 332 -27.69 -15.85 6.09
C GLN A 332 -26.52 -15.86 5.09
N ASN A 333 -26.31 -14.77 4.35
CA ASN A 333 -25.17 -14.65 3.43
C ASN A 333 -23.81 -14.51 4.14
N LEU A 334 -23.79 -14.46 5.48
CA LEU A 334 -22.59 -14.39 6.31
C LEU A 334 -22.26 -15.72 7.01
N ASP A 335 -22.86 -16.83 6.55
CA ASP A 335 -22.51 -18.19 6.97
C ASP A 335 -21.19 -18.65 6.29
N LEU A 336 -20.07 -18.06 6.69
CA LEU A 336 -18.79 -18.15 5.99
C LEU A 336 -17.80 -19.09 6.70
N GLN A 337 -17.20 -20.04 5.98
CA GLN A 337 -16.13 -20.92 6.51
C GLN A 337 -14.74 -20.27 6.53
N THR A 338 -14.59 -19.21 5.75
CA THR A 338 -13.37 -18.42 5.63
C THR A 338 -13.82 -16.98 5.56
N LEU A 339 -13.29 -16.14 6.44
CA LEU A 339 -13.75 -14.77 6.55
C LEU A 339 -12.71 -13.88 7.23
N THR A 340 -12.85 -12.58 7.01
CA THR A 340 -12.09 -11.56 7.72
C THR A 340 -13.06 -10.59 8.38
N LEU A 341 -12.91 -10.42 9.70
CA LEU A 341 -13.66 -9.47 10.51
C LEU A 341 -12.74 -8.31 10.85
N GLU A 342 -13.20 -7.07 10.66
CA GLU A 342 -12.43 -5.90 11.07
C GLU A 342 -13.33 -4.76 11.55
N ALA A 343 -12.80 -3.93 12.44
CA ALA A 343 -13.42 -2.70 12.91
C ALA A 343 -12.38 -1.72 13.46
N TRP A 344 -12.71 -0.44 13.46
CA TRP A 344 -12.08 0.54 14.35
C TRP A 344 -12.84 0.57 15.67
N VAL A 345 -12.14 0.41 16.80
CA VAL A 345 -12.73 0.37 18.13
C VAL A 345 -11.97 1.25 19.10
N ALA A 346 -12.64 1.79 20.12
CA ALA A 346 -11.99 2.34 21.30
C ALA A 346 -12.77 1.85 22.52
N ILE A 347 -12.19 0.95 23.32
CA ILE A 347 -12.85 0.39 24.50
C ILE A 347 -12.66 1.30 25.71
N GLU A 348 -13.69 1.46 26.53
CA GLU A 348 -13.63 2.32 27.72
C GLU A 348 -13.34 1.52 29.01
N ARG A 349 -13.54 0.20 28.96
CA ARG A 349 -13.45 -0.69 30.12
C ARG A 349 -12.79 -2.01 29.73
N SER A 350 -11.96 -2.55 30.62
CA SER A 350 -11.39 -3.90 30.50
C SER A 350 -12.39 -4.94 31.02
N VAL A 351 -13.44 -5.16 30.25
CA VAL A 351 -14.46 -6.20 30.46
C VAL A 351 -14.62 -6.98 29.16
N TYR A 352 -15.44 -8.02 29.15
CA TYR A 352 -15.77 -8.69 27.90
C TYR A 352 -16.54 -7.75 26.96
N GLN A 353 -15.94 -7.35 25.83
CA GLN A 353 -16.52 -6.43 24.86
C GLN A 353 -16.86 -7.16 23.55
N PRO A 354 -18.14 -7.53 23.32
CA PRO A 354 -18.53 -8.15 22.05
C PRO A 354 -18.48 -7.12 20.92
N LEU A 355 -17.77 -7.44 19.83
CA LEU A 355 -17.68 -6.57 18.67
C LEU A 355 -18.68 -6.98 17.59
N ILE A 356 -18.62 -8.24 17.17
CA ILE A 356 -19.47 -8.82 16.12
C ILE A 356 -19.96 -10.18 16.59
N THR A 357 -21.27 -10.40 16.61
CA THR A 357 -21.88 -11.68 16.98
C THR A 357 -22.88 -12.10 15.91
N LYS A 358 -22.65 -13.24 15.27
CA LYS A 358 -23.56 -13.85 14.28
C LYS A 358 -24.16 -15.11 14.85
N GLY A 359 -25.47 -15.32 14.73
CA GLY A 359 -26.13 -16.57 15.11
C GLY A 359 -27.64 -16.44 15.25
N GLN A 360 -28.22 -17.09 16.28
CA GLN A 360 -29.65 -17.12 16.56
C GLN A 360 -29.92 -16.62 18.00
N ALA A 361 -30.29 -15.34 18.11
CA ALA A 361 -30.54 -14.64 19.37
C ALA A 361 -31.58 -15.35 20.25
N ASP A 362 -32.73 -15.75 19.68
CA ASP A 362 -33.80 -16.41 20.45
C ASP A 362 -33.40 -17.77 21.02
N ALA A 363 -32.40 -18.42 20.42
CA ALA A 363 -31.84 -19.68 20.91
C ALA A 363 -30.63 -19.47 21.84
N GLY A 364 -30.18 -18.22 22.01
CA GLY A 364 -28.96 -17.87 22.75
C GLY A 364 -27.66 -18.35 22.09
N GLY A 365 -27.73 -18.95 20.91
CA GLY A 365 -26.57 -19.56 20.24
C GLY A 365 -25.93 -18.62 19.24
N PHE A 366 -24.61 -18.43 19.32
CA PHE A 366 -23.84 -17.83 18.24
C PHE A 366 -23.32 -18.91 17.30
N GLN A 367 -23.03 -18.54 16.05
CA GLN A 367 -22.28 -19.30 15.08
C GLN A 367 -20.80 -18.93 15.16
N TYR A 368 -20.52 -17.62 15.10
CA TYR A 368 -19.20 -17.07 15.38
C TYR A 368 -19.30 -15.71 16.07
N GLN A 369 -18.23 -15.37 16.76
CA GLN A 369 -18.12 -14.15 17.54
C GLN A 369 -16.70 -13.60 17.47
N PHE A 370 -16.59 -12.29 17.30
CA PHE A 370 -15.37 -11.52 17.46
C PHE A 370 -15.55 -10.53 18.61
N ALA A 371 -14.65 -10.57 19.57
CA ALA A 371 -14.77 -9.84 20.82
C ALA A 371 -13.39 -9.43 21.37
N ILE A 372 -13.39 -8.62 22.41
CA ILE A 372 -12.23 -8.34 23.25
C ILE A 372 -12.49 -8.95 24.64
N THR A 373 -11.53 -9.70 25.18
CA THR A 373 -11.64 -10.35 26.49
C THR A 373 -11.47 -9.36 27.64
N GLU A 374 -11.71 -9.81 28.87
CA GLU A 374 -11.49 -9.01 30.09
C GLU A 374 -10.01 -8.61 30.28
N GLU A 375 -9.08 -9.40 29.72
CA GLU A 375 -7.65 -9.08 29.65
C GLU A 375 -7.26 -8.22 28.44
N ASN A 376 -8.26 -7.65 27.75
CA ASN A 376 -8.11 -6.82 26.56
C ASN A 376 -7.46 -7.53 25.34
N LYS A 377 -7.58 -8.85 25.23
CA LYS A 377 -7.10 -9.60 24.05
C LYS A 377 -8.20 -9.72 23.02
N LEU A 378 -7.85 -9.71 21.73
CA LEU A 378 -8.81 -10.08 20.68
C LEU A 378 -9.18 -11.55 20.83
N LEU A 379 -10.43 -11.87 20.56
CA LEU A 379 -11.01 -13.20 20.69
C LEU A 379 -11.82 -13.53 19.45
N PHE A 380 -11.58 -14.71 18.87
CA PHE A 380 -12.48 -15.31 17.91
C PHE A 380 -12.98 -16.65 18.44
N SER A 381 -14.30 -16.80 18.46
CA SER A 381 -14.98 -18.01 18.92
C SER A 381 -15.97 -18.48 17.86
N SER A 382 -16.11 -19.79 17.72
CA SER A 382 -17.11 -20.43 16.85
C SER A 382 -17.83 -21.52 17.63
N SER A 383 -19.15 -21.66 17.46
CA SER A 383 -19.92 -22.73 18.10
C SER A 383 -19.68 -24.11 17.50
N ALA A 384 -19.10 -24.17 16.30
CA ALA A 384 -18.82 -25.42 15.62
C ALA A 384 -17.58 -26.15 16.17
N THR A 385 -16.72 -25.44 16.90
CA THR A 385 -15.51 -26.00 17.49
C THR A 385 -15.42 -25.64 18.95
N ALA A 386 -14.90 -26.52 19.79
CA ALA A 386 -14.56 -26.19 21.18
C ALA A 386 -13.34 -25.25 21.30
N VAL A 387 -12.73 -24.85 20.18
CA VAL A 387 -11.53 -24.02 20.12
C VAL A 387 -11.92 -22.54 20.14
N VAL A 388 -11.29 -21.81 21.06
CA VAL A 388 -11.36 -20.35 21.16
C VAL A 388 -9.96 -19.80 20.87
N ALA A 389 -9.85 -18.91 19.89
CA ALA A 389 -8.60 -18.28 19.50
C ALA A 389 -8.50 -16.90 20.14
N ALA A 390 -7.33 -16.56 20.69
CA ALA A 390 -7.07 -15.24 21.25
C ALA A 390 -5.73 -14.66 20.76
N SER A 391 -5.64 -13.33 20.69
CA SER A 391 -4.38 -12.64 20.40
C SER A 391 -3.37 -12.79 21.54
N THR A 392 -2.09 -12.60 21.24
CA THR A 392 -1.02 -12.54 22.25
C THR A 392 -0.83 -11.14 22.80
N THR A 393 -1.06 -10.12 21.97
CA THR A 393 -1.05 -8.69 22.36
C THR A 393 -2.43 -8.19 22.77
N THR A 394 -2.46 -7.04 23.44
CA THR A 394 -3.68 -6.43 24.00
C THR A 394 -4.05 -5.12 23.32
N VAL A 395 -5.34 -4.83 23.31
CA VAL A 395 -5.90 -3.52 22.95
C VAL A 395 -5.85 -2.62 24.17
N SER A 396 -5.39 -1.38 24.01
CA SER A 396 -5.35 -0.43 25.13
C SER A 396 -6.67 0.34 25.27
N PRO A 397 -7.24 0.47 26.48
CA PRO A 397 -8.43 1.29 26.68
C PRO A 397 -8.23 2.77 26.29
N GLY A 398 -9.29 3.40 25.78
CA GLY A 398 -9.34 4.80 25.38
C GLY A 398 -8.65 5.11 24.04
N GLY A 399 -7.71 4.29 23.61
CA GLY A 399 -7.07 4.39 22.30
C GLY A 399 -8.01 3.92 21.20
N ARG A 400 -8.11 4.69 20.12
CA ARG A 400 -8.72 4.22 18.88
C ARG A 400 -7.76 3.25 18.21
N THR A 401 -8.20 2.01 18.03
CA THR A 401 -7.39 0.90 17.53
C THR A 401 -8.12 0.20 16.39
N HIS A 402 -7.42 -0.11 15.31
CA HIS A 402 -7.94 -1.01 14.28
C HIS A 402 -7.72 -2.45 14.72
N VAL A 403 -8.76 -3.27 14.66
CA VAL A 403 -8.71 -4.67 15.08
C VAL A 403 -9.24 -5.54 13.96
N ALA A 404 -8.55 -6.66 13.70
CA ALA A 404 -9.00 -7.64 12.73
C ALA A 404 -8.72 -9.09 13.14
N ALA A 405 -9.54 -9.99 12.62
CA ALA A 405 -9.34 -11.43 12.69
C ALA A 405 -9.54 -12.05 11.31
N VAL A 406 -8.48 -12.65 10.78
CA VAL A 406 -8.47 -13.43 9.54
C VAL A 406 -8.65 -14.89 9.90
N VAL A 407 -9.75 -15.50 9.44
CA VAL A 407 -10.18 -16.84 9.83
C VAL A 407 -10.13 -17.76 8.62
N THR A 408 -9.30 -18.79 8.72
CA THR A 408 -9.23 -19.91 7.78
C THR A 408 -9.62 -21.21 8.48
N PRO A 409 -9.90 -22.30 7.75
CA PRO A 409 -10.21 -23.59 8.36
C PRO A 409 -9.13 -24.15 9.29
N SER A 410 -7.88 -23.67 9.19
CA SER A 410 -6.71 -24.19 9.92
C SER A 410 -6.04 -23.18 10.84
N ALA A 411 -6.42 -21.90 10.78
CA ALA A 411 -5.79 -20.86 11.59
C ALA A 411 -6.67 -19.62 11.74
N VAL A 412 -6.48 -18.92 12.86
CA VAL A 412 -6.92 -17.53 13.04
C VAL A 412 -5.69 -16.65 13.25
N THR A 413 -5.55 -15.62 12.41
CA THR A 413 -4.53 -14.58 12.55
C THR A 413 -5.19 -13.29 13.00
N PHE A 414 -4.74 -12.74 14.12
CA PHE A 414 -5.23 -11.46 14.65
C PHE A 414 -4.32 -10.32 14.22
N TYR A 415 -4.92 -9.14 14.03
CA TYR A 415 -4.20 -7.91 13.77
C TYR A 415 -4.68 -6.81 14.70
N ILE A 416 -3.73 -6.03 15.23
CA ILE A 416 -3.97 -4.80 15.98
C ILE A 416 -3.17 -3.70 15.28
N ASP A 417 -3.84 -2.65 14.84
CA ASP A 417 -3.29 -1.55 14.04
C ASP A 417 -2.49 -2.09 12.84
N GLY A 418 -3.09 -3.04 12.13
CA GLY A 418 -2.51 -3.73 10.96
C GLY A 418 -1.29 -4.62 11.23
N LYS A 419 -0.79 -4.70 12.47
CA LYS A 419 0.33 -5.59 12.84
C LYS A 419 -0.19 -6.91 13.35
N ILE A 420 0.50 -8.01 13.04
CA ILE A 420 0.14 -9.35 13.55
C ILE A 420 0.17 -9.34 15.08
N ALA A 421 -0.98 -9.58 15.68
CA ALA A 421 -1.23 -9.61 17.12
C ALA A 421 -1.25 -11.04 17.69
N GLY A 422 -1.12 -12.06 16.83
CA GLY A 422 -1.06 -13.47 17.21
C GLY A 422 -1.59 -14.38 16.12
N ILE A 423 -1.10 -15.63 16.08
CA ILE A 423 -1.57 -16.68 15.17
C ILE A 423 -1.91 -17.90 16.02
N VAL A 424 -3.13 -18.41 15.86
CA VAL A 424 -3.59 -19.66 16.47
C VAL A 424 -3.78 -20.69 15.37
N ASN A 425 -2.85 -21.65 15.28
CA ASN A 425 -2.90 -22.74 14.30
C ASN A 425 -3.75 -23.90 14.84
N ALA A 426 -5.05 -23.83 14.63
CA ALA A 426 -5.99 -24.86 15.02
C ALA A 426 -7.10 -25.00 13.98
N ALA A 427 -7.67 -26.20 13.87
CA ALA A 427 -8.85 -26.42 13.05
C ALA A 427 -10.01 -25.59 13.62
N ILE A 428 -10.31 -24.47 12.98
CA ILE A 428 -11.35 -23.54 13.38
C ILE A 428 -12.33 -23.48 12.23
N ALA A 429 -13.42 -24.21 12.38
CA ALA A 429 -14.56 -24.13 11.48
C ALA A 429 -15.61 -23.21 12.12
N THR A 430 -16.27 -22.38 11.33
CA THR A 430 -17.48 -21.63 11.70
C THR A 430 -18.77 -22.45 11.52
N ALA A 431 -18.64 -23.78 11.47
CA ALA A 431 -19.53 -24.74 10.80
C ALA A 431 -21.05 -24.58 10.99
N THR A 432 -21.74 -25.05 9.94
CA THR A 432 -23.20 -25.09 9.64
C THR A 432 -23.93 -23.75 9.78
N PRO A 433 -24.59 -23.26 8.71
CA PRO A 433 -25.52 -22.14 8.79
C PRO A 433 -26.38 -22.18 10.05
N PHE A 434 -26.15 -21.23 10.95
CA PHE A 434 -26.88 -21.15 12.21
C PHE A 434 -27.36 -19.73 12.43
N GLY A 435 -28.69 -19.61 12.50
CA GLY A 435 -29.37 -18.36 12.80
C GLY A 435 -29.27 -17.27 11.74
N ARG A 436 -30.00 -16.20 11.98
CA ARG A 436 -30.27 -15.12 11.02
C ARG A 436 -29.85 -13.74 11.55
N ASP A 437 -29.29 -13.69 12.75
CA ASP A 437 -28.98 -12.44 13.44
C ASP A 437 -27.52 -12.08 13.31
N LEU A 438 -27.27 -10.79 13.15
CA LEU A 438 -25.97 -10.18 13.29
C LEU A 438 -26.12 -8.97 14.20
N TYR A 439 -25.41 -8.98 15.32
CA TYR A 439 -25.34 -7.86 16.27
C TYR A 439 -23.91 -7.32 16.33
N LEU A 440 -23.81 -6.00 16.36
CA LEU A 440 -22.59 -5.24 16.58
C LEU A 440 -22.69 -4.57 17.95
N GLY A 441 -21.66 -4.74 18.79
CA GLY A 441 -21.65 -4.20 20.15
C GLY A 441 -22.46 -5.00 21.18
N ARG A 442 -22.95 -6.21 20.83
CA ARG A 442 -23.66 -7.11 21.76
C ARG A 442 -23.41 -8.58 21.42
N ASN A 443 -23.48 -9.44 22.43
CA ASN A 443 -23.68 -10.89 22.25
C ASN A 443 -25.06 -11.38 22.72
N PHE A 444 -25.38 -12.65 22.45
CA PHE A 444 -26.67 -13.24 22.82
C PHE A 444 -26.79 -13.59 24.32
N ALA A 445 -25.72 -13.39 25.10
CA ALA A 445 -25.72 -13.49 26.57
C ALA A 445 -25.92 -12.12 27.26
N GLU A 446 -26.35 -11.10 26.51
CA GLU A 446 -26.63 -9.75 27.02
C GLU A 446 -25.39 -9.03 27.60
N GLN A 447 -24.22 -9.32 27.06
CA GLN A 447 -23.04 -8.48 27.24
C GLN A 447 -22.98 -7.43 26.12
N TYR A 448 -22.50 -6.23 26.46
CA TYR A 448 -22.55 -5.06 25.59
C TYR A 448 -21.18 -4.38 25.53
N LEU A 449 -20.89 -3.79 24.38
CA LEU A 449 -19.72 -2.95 24.19
C LEU A 449 -19.86 -1.64 24.99
N SER A 450 -18.83 -1.30 25.76
CA SER A 450 -18.62 0.03 26.35
C SER A 450 -17.45 0.69 25.62
N GLY A 451 -17.77 1.64 24.74
CA GLY A 451 -16.80 2.32 23.89
C GLY A 451 -17.34 2.71 22.53
N THR A 452 -16.44 2.94 21.57
CA THR A 452 -16.81 3.32 20.20
C THR A 452 -16.51 2.22 19.20
N MET A 453 -17.31 2.15 18.13
CA MET A 453 -17.08 1.27 16.98
C MET A 453 -17.37 2.00 15.67
N GLN A 454 -16.54 1.73 14.66
CA GLN A 454 -16.63 2.37 13.35
C GLN A 454 -16.08 1.47 12.23
N GLU A 455 -16.59 1.65 11.00
CA GLU A 455 -16.09 1.01 9.78
C GLU A 455 -15.97 -0.52 9.93
N VAL A 456 -17.04 -1.13 10.45
CA VAL A 456 -17.11 -2.58 10.63
C VAL A 456 -17.23 -3.25 9.26
N ARG A 457 -16.35 -4.22 8.98
CA ARG A 457 -16.39 -4.99 7.73
C ARG A 457 -16.31 -6.48 7.99
N ILE A 458 -17.03 -7.23 7.16
CA ILE A 458 -17.05 -8.69 7.15
C ILE A 458 -16.80 -9.12 5.71
N TRP A 459 -15.66 -9.76 5.48
CA TRP A 459 -15.22 -10.20 4.16
C TRP A 459 -15.40 -11.72 4.02
N LYS A 460 -15.77 -12.19 2.84
CA LYS A 460 -15.86 -13.63 2.50
C LYS A 460 -14.52 -14.27 2.12
N VAL A 461 -13.43 -13.58 2.38
CA VAL A 461 -12.06 -13.98 2.08
C VAL A 461 -11.26 -13.84 3.37
N ALA A 462 -10.29 -14.74 3.54
CA ALA A 462 -9.27 -14.62 4.57
C ALA A 462 -8.20 -13.64 4.10
#